data_AF-A0A430FQF8-F1
#
_entry.id   AF-A0A430FQF8-F1
#
_cell.length_a   1.000
_cell.length_b   1.000
_cell.length_c   1.000
_cell.angle_alpha   90.00
_cell.angle_beta   90.00
_cell.angle_gamma   90.00
#
_symmetry.space_group_name_H-M   'P 1'
#
loop_
_entity.id
_entity.type
_entity.pdbx_description
1 polymer ?
#
loop_
_entity_poly.entity_id
_entity_poly.type
_entity_poly.pdbx_seq_one_letter_code
_entity_poly.pdbx_strand_id
1 'polypeptide(L)'
;MTKANVARRARLVLAAMMSAVFACSGLVAGSAQADIDYDHLPATMSIPPEEYGNSVSVGTNSITVTYEYDVDGDPSTPDAPVPGAEFYLYQVADWDGKSTPMQEHLTLTPMYQWYEKEKDINITGQLNPTFTEEDKEEGCLSSMDATYACVSKYWANLNSTLFQTMKANTEFYPDSQKTEIERRNALYAVTDKHGQARFEGIGDGVYFVVSPIFANPMMVYSAQLVSLPNELPAKEKEHNIEIKAKPEAWKGDDPIHVKKVWKNDNAQTRPRSITVQLFLNLRDDNRNMLQLIDEVELNEDNDWEYTWSKLPDYQDFTVTEANVPDGYKVSVVEEGDGPNTKYFTLTNSKPGTPPKPTPTPTPTPAPSHSSERPAQTGANVAIIALVAVAACVLAVLLIIESRRVAKSKQ
;
A
#
# COMPACT_ATOMS: atom_id res chain seq x y z
N MET A 1 15.41 12.36 20.89
CA MET A 1 15.73 11.77 19.56
C MET A 1 17.09 11.12 19.62
N THR A 2 17.15 9.80 19.45
CA THR A 2 18.38 9.00 19.54
C THR A 2 19.25 9.14 18.29
N LYS A 3 20.58 9.06 18.46
CA LYS A 3 21.60 9.22 17.39
C LYS A 3 21.40 8.28 16.19
N ALA A 4 20.73 7.14 16.38
CA ALA A 4 20.41 6.18 15.33
C ALA A 4 19.41 6.73 14.28
N ASN A 5 18.43 7.54 14.71
CA ASN A 5 17.41 8.09 13.81
C ASN A 5 17.95 9.22 12.92
N VAL A 6 19.02 9.90 13.34
CA VAL A 6 19.69 10.94 12.54
C VAL A 6 20.58 10.31 11.47
N ALA A 7 21.27 9.21 11.78
CA ALA A 7 22.13 8.49 10.84
C ALA A 7 21.33 7.80 9.71
N ARG A 8 20.13 7.29 10.01
CA ARG A 8 19.25 6.64 9.03
C ARG A 8 18.65 7.64 8.04
N ARG A 9 18.28 8.84 8.49
CA ARG A 9 17.79 9.94 7.63
C ARG A 9 18.90 10.52 6.75
N ALA A 10 20.13 10.63 7.26
CA ALA A 10 21.28 11.09 6.47
C ALA A 10 21.63 10.14 5.31
N ARG A 11 21.47 8.82 5.49
CA ARG A 11 21.70 7.81 4.43
C ARG A 11 20.61 7.83 3.34
N LEU A 12 19.34 8.03 3.70
CA LEU A 12 18.26 8.15 2.73
C LEU A 12 18.41 9.42 1.85
N VAL A 13 18.81 10.54 2.46
CA VAL A 13 19.03 11.80 1.71
C VAL A 13 20.22 11.69 0.77
N LEU A 14 21.29 10.96 1.15
CA LEU A 14 22.45 10.73 0.30
C LEU A 14 22.13 9.81 -0.90
N ALA A 15 21.29 8.79 -0.70
CA ALA A 15 20.83 7.89 -1.76
C ALA A 15 19.89 8.58 -2.77
N ALA A 16 19.01 9.47 -2.29
CA ALA A 16 18.16 10.30 -3.13
C ALA A 16 18.98 11.31 -3.95
N MET A 17 20.04 11.89 -3.38
CA MET A 17 20.93 12.81 -4.08
C MET A 17 21.80 12.13 -5.15
N MET A 18 22.25 10.88 -4.93
CA MET A 18 22.99 10.13 -5.97
C MET A 18 22.11 9.75 -7.17
N SER A 19 20.82 9.48 -6.94
CA SER A 19 19.87 9.14 -8.02
C SER A 19 19.58 10.34 -8.93
N ALA A 20 19.58 11.56 -8.39
CA ALA A 20 19.38 12.79 -9.16
C ALA A 20 20.60 13.19 -10.02
N VAL A 21 21.81 12.77 -9.67
CA VAL A 21 23.05 13.11 -10.43
C VAL A 21 23.18 12.26 -11.70
N PHE A 22 22.64 11.03 -11.73
CA PHE A 22 22.66 10.18 -12.92
C PHE A 22 21.65 10.63 -14.00
N ALA A 23 20.59 11.35 -13.64
CA ALA A 23 19.58 11.83 -14.60
C ALA A 23 20.03 13.03 -15.47
N CYS A 24 21.15 13.69 -15.12
CA CYS A 24 21.63 14.90 -15.82
C CYS A 24 22.83 14.66 -16.77
N SER A 25 23.28 13.43 -16.96
CA SER A 25 24.39 13.12 -17.88
C SER A 25 23.85 12.35 -19.09
N GLY A 26 23.50 13.07 -20.16
CA GLY A 26 22.99 12.50 -21.42
C GLY A 26 24.01 11.66 -22.18
N LEU A 27 24.30 10.45 -21.68
CA LEU A 27 25.06 9.41 -22.37
C LEU A 27 24.12 8.24 -22.67
N VAL A 28 23.78 8.12 -23.96
CA VAL A 28 23.13 6.94 -24.53
C VAL A 28 24.13 5.78 -24.50
N ALA A 29 23.80 4.67 -23.85
CA ALA A 29 24.52 3.42 -23.97
C ALA A 29 23.51 2.29 -24.23
N GLY A 30 23.82 1.48 -25.24
CA GLY A 30 22.95 0.44 -25.78
C GLY A 30 22.64 -0.69 -24.80
N SER A 31 21.61 -1.44 -25.16
CA SER A 31 21.14 -2.65 -24.48
C SER A 31 22.30 -3.60 -24.16
N ALA A 32 22.70 -3.62 -22.90
CA ALA A 32 23.46 -4.70 -22.29
C ALA A 32 22.59 -5.28 -21.18
N GLN A 33 22.18 -6.53 -21.36
CA GLN A 33 21.66 -7.37 -20.30
C GLN A 33 22.74 -7.39 -19.20
N ALA A 34 22.49 -6.72 -18.08
CA ALA A 34 23.36 -6.85 -16.93
C ALA A 34 22.98 -8.15 -16.23
N ASP A 35 23.78 -9.19 -16.44
CA ASP A 35 23.79 -10.35 -15.54
C ASP A 35 24.14 -9.83 -14.14
N ILE A 36 23.15 -9.88 -13.25
CA ILE A 36 23.35 -9.57 -11.84
C ILE A 36 24.06 -10.78 -11.23
N ASP A 37 25.26 -10.56 -10.69
CA ASP A 37 26.01 -11.54 -9.91
C ASP A 37 25.27 -11.79 -8.58
N TYR A 38 24.52 -12.90 -8.54
CA TYR A 38 23.67 -13.29 -7.41
C TYR A 38 24.46 -13.84 -6.20
N ASP A 39 25.77 -14.07 -6.31
CA ASP A 39 26.53 -14.73 -5.24
C ASP A 39 26.80 -13.82 -4.02
N HIS A 40 26.59 -12.49 -4.12
CA HIS A 40 26.99 -11.54 -3.08
C HIS A 40 25.90 -10.52 -2.66
N LEU A 41 24.62 -10.87 -2.77
CA LEU A 41 23.55 -10.09 -2.12
C LEU A 41 23.64 -10.25 -0.59
N PRO A 42 23.49 -9.16 0.21
CA PRO A 42 23.42 -9.28 1.65
C PRO A 42 22.18 -10.10 2.01
N ALA A 43 22.37 -11.19 2.75
CA ALA A 43 21.33 -12.15 3.12
C ALA A 43 20.01 -11.44 3.50
N THR A 44 19.03 -11.52 2.61
CA THR A 44 17.64 -11.29 2.95
C THR A 44 17.27 -12.34 3.99
N MET A 45 16.85 -11.89 5.19
CA MET A 45 16.32 -12.76 6.25
C MET A 45 15.20 -13.62 5.65
N SER A 46 15.56 -14.82 5.27
CA SER A 46 14.65 -15.85 4.78
C SER A 46 14.24 -16.63 6.01
N ILE A 47 12.93 -16.70 6.26
CA ILE A 47 12.34 -17.73 7.13
C ILE A 47 12.85 -19.07 6.56
N PRO A 48 13.50 -19.95 7.34
CA PRO A 48 13.96 -21.24 6.81
C PRO A 48 12.75 -22.03 6.29
N PRO A 49 12.66 -22.37 4.98
CA PRO A 49 11.40 -22.83 4.36
C PRO A 49 11.02 -24.30 4.63
N GLU A 50 11.80 -25.06 5.38
CA GLU A 50 11.74 -26.53 5.34
C GLU A 50 11.23 -27.23 6.61
N GLU A 51 11.06 -26.55 7.75
CA GLU A 51 10.78 -27.27 9.03
C GLU A 51 9.37 -27.11 9.60
N TYR A 52 8.53 -26.22 9.07
CA TYR A 52 7.20 -25.98 9.62
C TYR A 52 6.12 -26.47 8.64
N GLY A 53 5.63 -27.69 8.86
CA GLY A 53 4.36 -28.14 8.30
C GLY A 53 3.19 -27.33 8.87
N ASN A 54 1.97 -27.62 8.40
CA ASN A 54 0.76 -26.88 8.78
C ASN A 54 0.69 -26.62 10.29
N SER A 55 0.75 -25.33 10.67
CA SER A 55 0.93 -24.91 12.07
C SER A 55 -0.37 -24.95 12.88
N VAL A 56 -1.50 -25.22 12.22
CA VAL A 56 -2.81 -25.32 12.83
C VAL A 56 -3.00 -26.68 13.48
N SER A 57 -3.29 -26.68 14.78
CA SER A 57 -3.53 -27.89 15.56
C SER A 57 -4.79 -28.60 15.08
N VAL A 58 -4.72 -29.93 15.05
CA VAL A 58 -5.84 -30.79 14.62
C VAL A 58 -6.76 -31.06 15.80
N GLY A 59 -8.06 -30.93 15.59
CA GLY A 59 -9.09 -31.16 16.60
C GLY A 59 -10.45 -31.46 15.99
N THR A 60 -11.52 -31.18 16.75
CA THR A 60 -12.91 -31.45 16.35
C THR A 60 -13.72 -30.17 16.16
N ASN A 61 -13.10 -29.00 16.29
CA ASN A 61 -13.79 -27.71 16.28
C ASN A 61 -13.96 -27.18 14.86
N SER A 62 -14.79 -26.14 14.72
CA SER A 62 -14.91 -25.41 13.46
C SER A 62 -15.16 -23.92 13.64
N ILE A 63 -14.66 -23.13 12.70
CA ILE A 63 -14.95 -21.70 12.56
C ILE A 63 -15.60 -21.50 11.19
N THR A 64 -16.83 -21.00 11.18
CA THR A 64 -17.51 -20.55 9.97
C THR A 64 -17.45 -19.03 9.90
N VAL A 65 -16.90 -18.50 8.81
CA VAL A 65 -16.84 -17.08 8.51
C VAL A 65 -17.96 -16.75 7.54
N THR A 66 -18.81 -15.80 7.90
CA THR A 66 -19.80 -15.20 7.00
C THR A 66 -19.27 -13.86 6.53
N TYR A 67 -19.10 -13.70 5.22
CA TYR A 67 -18.60 -12.49 4.57
C TYR A 67 -19.71 -11.82 3.77
N GLU A 68 -20.14 -10.67 4.27
CA GLU A 68 -21.25 -9.89 3.73
C GLU A 68 -20.83 -8.41 3.68
N TYR A 69 -21.43 -7.64 2.78
CA TYR A 69 -21.19 -6.20 2.69
C TYR A 69 -22.48 -5.40 2.72
N ASP A 70 -22.40 -4.21 3.33
CA ASP A 70 -23.48 -3.24 3.31
C ASP A 70 -23.57 -2.61 1.92
N VAL A 71 -24.71 -2.81 1.26
CA VAL A 71 -24.93 -2.38 -0.13
C VAL A 71 -25.12 -0.87 -0.22
N ASP A 72 -25.81 -0.26 0.76
CA ASP A 72 -26.36 1.09 0.63
C ASP A 72 -26.20 1.97 1.90
N GLY A 73 -25.61 1.45 2.98
CA GLY A 73 -25.55 2.16 4.27
C GLY A 73 -26.88 2.16 5.03
N ASP A 74 -27.91 1.49 4.50
CA ASP A 74 -29.25 1.42 5.08
C ASP A 74 -29.36 0.19 5.99
N PRO A 75 -29.49 0.37 7.32
CA PRO A 75 -29.59 -0.74 8.27
C PRO A 75 -30.85 -1.60 8.09
N SER A 76 -31.80 -1.21 7.24
CA SER A 76 -32.98 -2.00 6.88
C SER A 76 -32.79 -2.92 5.67
N THR A 77 -31.70 -2.72 4.90
CA THR A 77 -31.33 -3.59 3.78
C THR A 77 -30.43 -4.73 4.29
N PRO A 78 -30.73 -6.01 3.98
CA PRO A 78 -29.85 -7.10 4.34
C PRO A 78 -28.47 -6.97 3.69
N ASP A 79 -27.42 -7.24 4.44
CA ASP A 79 -26.06 -7.31 3.90
C ASP A 79 -26.01 -8.33 2.74
N ALA A 80 -25.31 -7.99 1.66
CA ALA A 80 -25.17 -8.86 0.50
C ALA A 80 -23.99 -9.83 0.69
N PRO A 81 -24.15 -11.14 0.37
CA PRO A 81 -23.06 -12.09 0.51
C PRO A 81 -21.95 -11.84 -0.50
N VAL A 82 -20.71 -12.09 -0.11
CA VAL A 82 -19.53 -12.01 -0.98
C VAL A 82 -19.05 -13.43 -1.32
N PRO A 83 -19.45 -14.00 -2.48
CA PRO A 83 -18.99 -15.33 -2.90
C PRO A 83 -17.58 -15.30 -3.51
N GLY A 84 -16.87 -16.42 -3.44
CA GLY A 84 -15.54 -16.58 -4.08
C GLY A 84 -14.40 -15.87 -3.35
N ALA A 85 -14.63 -15.40 -2.12
CA ALA A 85 -13.61 -14.78 -1.29
C ALA A 85 -12.74 -15.82 -0.59
N GLU A 86 -11.44 -15.64 -0.71
CA GLU A 86 -10.45 -16.47 -0.04
C GLU A 86 -10.28 -16.03 1.40
N PHE A 87 -10.38 -16.96 2.34
CA PHE A 87 -10.03 -16.75 3.74
C PHE A 87 -8.88 -17.67 4.13
N TYR A 88 -8.01 -17.12 4.98
CA TYR A 88 -6.87 -17.80 5.57
C TYR A 88 -7.04 -17.80 7.09
N LEU A 89 -6.82 -18.95 7.72
CA LEU A 89 -6.87 -19.14 9.16
C LEU A 89 -5.48 -19.51 9.67
N TYR A 90 -4.88 -18.59 10.43
CA TYR A 90 -3.61 -18.81 11.11
C TYR A 90 -3.86 -19.11 12.58
N GLN A 91 -3.21 -20.12 13.15
CA GLN A 91 -3.23 -20.30 14.61
C GLN A 91 -2.15 -19.41 15.25
N VAL A 92 -2.59 -18.47 16.07
CA VAL A 92 -1.72 -17.54 16.82
C VAL A 92 -1.11 -18.23 18.03
N ALA A 93 -1.96 -18.91 18.80
CA ALA A 93 -1.57 -19.62 20.00
C ALA A 93 -2.38 -20.89 20.17
N ASP A 94 -1.73 -21.94 20.67
CA ASP A 94 -2.37 -23.15 21.16
C ASP A 94 -2.82 -22.95 22.62
N TRP A 95 -3.99 -23.47 22.97
CA TRP A 95 -4.46 -23.50 24.36
C TRP A 95 -4.34 -24.91 24.91
N ASP A 96 -3.69 -25.08 26.06
CA ASP A 96 -3.41 -26.40 26.64
C ASP A 96 -4.64 -27.08 27.30
N GLY A 97 -5.82 -26.45 27.18
CA GLY A 97 -7.09 -26.91 27.77
C GLY A 97 -7.14 -26.84 29.29
N LYS A 98 -6.11 -26.32 29.97
CA LYS A 98 -6.06 -26.21 31.43
C LYS A 98 -6.48 -24.82 31.88
N SER A 99 -7.22 -24.81 33.00
CA SER A 99 -7.53 -23.66 33.86
C SER A 99 -8.11 -22.39 33.21
N THR A 100 -8.82 -21.63 34.02
CA THR A 100 -9.22 -20.25 33.70
C THR A 100 -8.33 -19.30 34.49
N PRO A 101 -7.88 -18.18 33.91
CA PRO A 101 -8.27 -17.66 32.59
C PRO A 101 -7.39 -18.20 31.44
N MET A 102 -7.97 -18.44 30.26
CA MET A 102 -7.29 -19.04 29.08
C MET A 102 -5.99 -18.34 28.72
N GLN A 103 -5.91 -17.02 28.90
CA GLN A 103 -4.76 -16.17 28.56
C GLN A 103 -3.46 -16.61 29.24
N GLU A 104 -3.53 -17.24 30.42
CA GLU A 104 -2.36 -17.76 31.14
C GLU A 104 -1.82 -19.08 30.58
N HIS A 105 -2.58 -19.69 29.65
CA HIS A 105 -2.37 -21.05 29.14
C HIS A 105 -2.17 -21.09 27.63
N LEU A 106 -1.85 -19.94 27.03
CA LEU A 106 -1.60 -19.81 25.60
C LEU A 106 -0.11 -19.99 25.28
N THR A 107 0.18 -20.82 24.29
CA THR A 107 1.53 -21.00 23.74
C THR A 107 1.55 -20.53 22.29
N LEU A 108 2.34 -19.50 21.97
CA LEU A 108 2.46 -19.00 20.60
C LEU A 108 2.97 -20.09 19.65
N THR A 109 2.42 -20.14 18.44
CA THR A 109 2.97 -20.98 17.37
C THR A 109 4.32 -20.43 16.88
N PRO A 110 5.20 -21.25 16.27
CA PRO A 110 6.54 -20.82 15.87
C PRO A 110 6.56 -19.56 14.99
N MET A 111 5.55 -19.40 14.12
CA MET A 111 5.42 -18.23 13.27
C MET A 111 5.24 -16.94 14.10
N TYR A 112 4.37 -16.95 15.11
CA TYR A 112 4.13 -15.78 15.95
C TYR A 112 5.23 -15.56 17.01
N GLN A 113 5.93 -16.61 17.44
CA GLN A 113 7.18 -16.45 18.20
C GLN A 113 8.25 -15.70 17.38
N TRP A 114 8.34 -16.00 16.07
CA TRP A 114 9.24 -15.29 15.16
C TRP A 114 8.81 -13.83 14.98
N TYR A 115 7.51 -13.55 14.79
CA TYR A 115 7.03 -12.15 14.72
C TYR A 115 7.37 -11.36 15.97
N GLU A 116 7.13 -11.93 17.14
CA GLU A 116 7.44 -11.28 18.41
C GLU A 116 8.93 -10.96 18.54
N LYS A 117 9.80 -11.89 18.14
CA LYS A 117 11.25 -11.74 18.23
C LYS A 117 11.86 -10.81 17.18
N GLU A 118 11.47 -10.96 15.91
CA GLU A 118 12.13 -10.28 14.78
C GLU A 118 11.44 -8.98 14.36
N LYS A 119 10.15 -8.81 14.70
CA LYS A 119 9.38 -7.59 14.39
C LYS A 119 9.12 -6.72 15.62
N ASP A 120 9.62 -7.10 16.80
CA ASP A 120 9.48 -6.35 18.05
C ASP A 120 8.01 -6.08 18.42
N ILE A 121 7.17 -7.11 18.26
CA ILE A 121 5.73 -7.05 18.54
C ILE A 121 5.44 -7.80 19.82
N ASN A 122 4.87 -7.13 20.82
CA ASN A 122 4.49 -7.76 22.09
C ASN A 122 3.19 -8.58 21.94
N ILE A 123 3.24 -9.72 21.27
CA ILE A 123 2.07 -10.60 21.05
C ILE A 123 1.69 -11.27 22.38
N THR A 124 2.65 -11.90 23.05
CA THR A 124 2.43 -12.60 24.32
C THR A 124 1.81 -11.68 25.37
N GLY A 125 2.35 -10.46 25.54
CA GLY A 125 1.84 -9.50 26.50
C GLY A 125 0.52 -8.84 26.11
N GLN A 126 0.07 -8.94 24.85
CA GLN A 126 -1.28 -8.52 24.48
C GLN A 126 -2.31 -9.64 24.61
N LEU A 127 -1.90 -10.91 24.41
CA LEU A 127 -2.74 -12.06 24.71
C LEU A 127 -2.98 -12.19 26.23
N ASN A 128 -1.96 -11.93 27.04
CA ASN A 128 -2.01 -11.94 28.51
C ASN A 128 -1.50 -10.62 29.11
N PRO A 129 -2.34 -9.57 29.13
CA PRO A 129 -1.91 -8.24 29.54
C PRO A 129 -1.66 -8.12 31.04
N THR A 130 -0.55 -7.47 31.38
CA THR A 130 -0.35 -6.93 32.74
C THR A 130 -1.02 -5.56 32.82
N PHE A 131 -2.08 -5.45 33.62
CA PHE A 131 -2.83 -4.20 33.76
C PHE A 131 -2.00 -3.10 34.42
N THR A 132 -1.98 -1.94 33.77
CA THR A 132 -1.39 -0.71 34.27
C THR A 132 -2.21 -0.11 35.43
N GLU A 133 -1.70 0.91 36.11
CA GLU A 133 -2.51 1.64 37.11
C GLU A 133 -3.72 2.32 36.47
N GLU A 134 -3.58 2.83 35.23
CA GLU A 134 -4.69 3.40 34.46
C GLU A 134 -5.79 2.37 34.19
N ASP A 135 -5.42 1.16 33.77
CA ASP A 135 -6.39 0.06 33.59
C ASP A 135 -7.12 -0.30 34.89
N LYS A 136 -6.41 -0.24 36.03
CA LYS A 136 -7.02 -0.49 37.35
C LYS A 136 -7.99 0.62 37.73
N GLU A 137 -7.68 1.87 37.41
CA GLU A 137 -8.57 3.02 37.57
C GLU A 137 -9.80 2.93 36.65
N GLU A 138 -9.64 2.40 35.42
CA GLU A 138 -10.74 2.04 34.49
C GLU A 138 -11.57 0.83 34.98
N GLY A 139 -11.14 0.16 36.04
CA GLY A 139 -11.89 -0.91 36.71
C GLY A 139 -11.60 -2.32 36.20
N CYS A 140 -10.51 -2.55 35.47
CA CYS A 140 -10.19 -3.86 34.88
C CYS A 140 -10.04 -5.03 35.86
N LEU A 141 -9.85 -4.77 37.16
CA LEU A 141 -9.78 -5.80 38.21
C LEU A 141 -10.94 -5.74 39.19
N SER A 142 -11.99 -4.98 38.88
CA SER A 142 -13.16 -4.80 39.74
C SER A 142 -14.07 -6.03 39.79
N SER A 143 -14.07 -6.84 38.72
CA SER A 143 -14.82 -8.09 38.59
C SER A 143 -14.26 -8.92 37.45
N MET A 144 -14.64 -10.20 37.38
CA MET A 144 -14.26 -11.08 36.27
C MET A 144 -14.72 -10.53 34.91
N ASP A 145 -15.95 -10.02 34.83
CA ASP A 145 -16.50 -9.43 33.60
C ASP A 145 -15.73 -8.17 33.18
N ALA A 146 -15.33 -7.33 34.14
CA ALA A 146 -14.51 -6.15 33.88
C ALA A 146 -13.10 -6.53 33.41
N THR A 147 -12.53 -7.60 33.96
CA THR A 147 -11.25 -8.15 33.49
C THR A 147 -11.36 -8.63 32.05
N TYR A 148 -12.39 -9.41 31.71
CA TYR A 148 -12.62 -9.83 30.33
C TYR A 148 -12.83 -8.66 29.36
N ALA A 149 -13.61 -7.65 29.77
CA ALA A 149 -13.81 -6.44 28.97
C ALA A 149 -12.48 -5.73 28.68
N CYS A 150 -11.60 -5.61 29.68
CA CYS A 150 -10.30 -5.00 29.46
C CYS A 150 -9.36 -5.85 28.60
N VAL A 151 -9.29 -7.17 28.83
CA VAL A 151 -8.51 -8.06 27.96
C VAL A 151 -8.97 -7.95 26.50
N SER A 152 -10.29 -7.79 26.26
CA SER A 152 -10.82 -7.62 24.90
C SER A 152 -10.26 -6.38 24.17
N LYS A 153 -9.95 -5.29 24.90
CA LYS A 153 -9.29 -4.07 24.37
C LYS A 153 -7.87 -4.39 23.89
N TYR A 154 -7.12 -5.17 24.66
CA TYR A 154 -5.77 -5.62 24.28
C TYR A 154 -5.82 -6.56 23.07
N TRP A 155 -6.80 -7.45 23.00
CA TRP A 155 -6.98 -8.34 21.85
C TRP A 155 -7.39 -7.60 20.57
N ALA A 156 -8.20 -6.54 20.69
CA ALA A 156 -8.51 -5.66 19.56
C ALA A 156 -7.27 -4.92 19.05
N ASN A 157 -6.42 -4.43 19.95
CA ASN A 157 -5.12 -3.84 19.59
C ASN A 157 -4.19 -4.85 18.92
N LEU A 158 -4.20 -6.11 19.39
CA LEU A 158 -3.39 -7.17 18.82
C LEU A 158 -3.85 -7.50 17.41
N ASN A 159 -5.17 -7.64 17.20
CA ASN A 159 -5.76 -7.84 15.87
C ASN A 159 -5.29 -6.78 14.88
N SER A 160 -5.35 -5.50 15.27
CA SER A 160 -4.88 -4.38 14.45
C SER A 160 -3.36 -4.45 14.19
N THR A 161 -2.57 -4.75 15.23
CA THR A 161 -1.10 -4.82 15.13
C THR A 161 -0.64 -5.95 14.20
N LEU A 162 -1.23 -7.14 14.36
CA LEU A 162 -0.94 -8.29 13.50
C LEU A 162 -1.33 -7.98 12.06
N PHE A 163 -2.54 -7.45 11.85
CA PHE A 163 -3.00 -7.06 10.53
C PHE A 163 -2.04 -6.07 9.84
N GLN A 164 -1.66 -5.00 10.51
CA GLN A 164 -0.73 -4.00 9.93
C GLN A 164 0.67 -4.56 9.68
N THR A 165 1.17 -5.41 10.58
CA THR A 165 2.48 -6.05 10.44
C THR A 165 2.52 -6.96 9.23
N MET A 166 1.55 -7.86 9.11
CA MET A 166 1.48 -8.81 8.01
C MET A 166 1.27 -8.07 6.68
N LYS A 167 0.44 -7.03 6.66
CA LYS A 167 0.28 -6.13 5.50
C LYS A 167 1.60 -5.47 5.10
N ALA A 168 2.34 -4.87 6.04
CA ALA A 168 3.59 -4.15 5.77
C ALA A 168 4.73 -5.06 5.30
N ASN A 169 4.73 -6.33 5.71
CA ASN A 169 5.70 -7.33 5.27
C ASN A 169 5.36 -7.98 3.92
N THR A 170 4.32 -7.47 3.26
CA THR A 170 3.74 -7.93 1.99
C THR A 170 3.20 -9.35 2.04
N GLU A 171 2.75 -9.81 3.21
CA GLU A 171 2.36 -11.22 3.45
C GLU A 171 0.98 -11.51 2.86
N PHE A 172 0.11 -10.50 2.83
CA PHE A 172 -1.15 -10.60 2.10
C PHE A 172 -1.02 -10.34 0.60
N TYR A 173 0.19 -10.03 0.14
CA TYR A 173 0.47 -9.79 -1.26
C TYR A 173 1.16 -11.02 -1.85
N PRO A 174 0.79 -11.46 -3.05
CA PRO A 174 1.42 -12.58 -3.74
C PRO A 174 2.88 -12.23 -4.09
N ASP A 175 3.80 -12.54 -3.20
CA ASP A 175 5.22 -12.60 -3.48
C ASP A 175 5.60 -14.08 -3.40
N SER A 176 5.91 -14.67 -4.56
CA SER A 176 5.79 -16.11 -4.84
C SER A 176 6.45 -17.07 -3.84
N GLN A 177 7.45 -16.64 -3.07
CA GLN A 177 8.06 -17.47 -2.03
C GLN A 177 7.55 -17.24 -0.60
N LYS A 178 7.18 -16.00 -0.23
CA LYS A 178 6.65 -15.72 1.12
C LYS A 178 5.21 -16.24 1.26
N THR A 179 4.40 -16.00 0.24
CA THR A 179 3.00 -16.45 0.19
C THR A 179 2.89 -17.98 0.22
N GLU A 180 3.84 -18.72 -0.37
CA GLU A 180 3.84 -20.19 -0.30
C GLU A 180 4.19 -20.69 1.11
N ILE A 181 5.18 -20.06 1.78
CA ILE A 181 5.55 -20.37 3.17
C ILE A 181 4.40 -20.04 4.14
N GLU A 182 3.66 -18.96 3.89
CA GLU A 182 2.51 -18.56 4.72
C GLU A 182 1.28 -19.41 4.46
N ARG A 183 0.99 -19.78 3.20
CA ARG A 183 -0.03 -20.78 2.85
C ARG A 183 0.23 -22.13 3.50
N ARG A 184 1.50 -22.50 3.73
CA ARG A 184 1.86 -23.71 4.47
C ARG A 184 1.54 -23.63 5.96
N ASN A 185 1.38 -22.44 6.54
CA ASN A 185 1.09 -22.25 7.97
C ASN A 185 -0.38 -21.99 8.30
N ALA A 186 -1.23 -21.74 7.29
CA ALA A 186 -2.64 -21.47 7.45
C ALA A 186 -3.53 -22.56 6.83
N LEU A 187 -4.75 -22.68 7.36
CA LEU A 187 -5.84 -23.30 6.59
C LEU A 187 -6.44 -22.29 5.62
N TYR A 188 -7.02 -22.80 4.54
CA TYR A 188 -7.63 -22.03 3.47
C TYR A 188 -9.07 -22.48 3.23
N ALA A 189 -9.97 -21.52 3.05
CA ALA A 189 -11.36 -21.76 2.67
C ALA A 189 -11.86 -20.65 1.74
N VAL A 190 -12.80 -20.98 0.85
CA VAL A 190 -13.41 -20.02 -0.09
C VAL A 190 -14.88 -19.85 0.26
N THR A 191 -15.38 -18.63 0.23
CA THR A 191 -16.79 -18.36 0.49
C THR A 191 -17.67 -18.94 -0.62
N ASP A 192 -18.75 -19.60 -0.21
CA ASP A 192 -19.75 -20.15 -1.11
C ASP A 192 -20.72 -19.06 -1.63
N LYS A 193 -21.80 -19.49 -2.31
CA LYS A 193 -22.84 -18.57 -2.83
C LYS A 193 -23.60 -17.79 -1.74
N HIS A 194 -23.46 -18.18 -0.48
CA HIS A 194 -24.03 -17.52 0.70
C HIS A 194 -22.99 -16.67 1.44
N GLY A 195 -21.78 -16.52 0.89
CA GLY A 195 -20.71 -15.76 1.55
C GLY A 195 -20.06 -16.52 2.70
N GLN A 196 -20.24 -17.85 2.80
CA GLN A 196 -19.75 -18.63 3.94
C GLN A 196 -18.48 -19.42 3.60
N ALA A 197 -17.43 -19.27 4.40
CA ALA A 197 -16.22 -20.07 4.36
C ALA A 197 -16.07 -20.83 5.69
N ARG A 198 -15.79 -22.13 5.65
CA ARG A 198 -15.73 -22.98 6.86
C ARG A 198 -14.37 -23.64 7.02
N PHE A 199 -13.79 -23.49 8.20
CA PHE A 199 -12.60 -24.19 8.67
C PHE A 199 -13.03 -25.27 9.66
N GLU A 200 -12.65 -26.53 9.44
CA GLU A 200 -13.05 -27.66 10.26
C GLU A 200 -11.83 -28.49 10.69
N GLY A 201 -12.00 -29.29 11.74
CA GLY A 201 -10.96 -30.20 12.20
C GLY A 201 -9.82 -29.49 12.93
N ILE A 202 -10.09 -28.33 13.52
CA ILE A 202 -9.11 -27.49 14.21
C ILE A 202 -9.16 -27.70 15.72
N GLY A 203 -8.03 -27.49 16.39
CA GLY A 203 -7.90 -27.61 17.84
C GLY A 203 -8.36 -26.38 18.61
N ASP A 204 -8.01 -26.33 19.88
CA ASP A 204 -8.28 -25.19 20.75
C ASP A 204 -7.15 -24.15 20.67
N GLY A 205 -7.49 -22.88 20.88
CA GLY A 205 -6.50 -21.82 20.83
C GLY A 205 -7.04 -20.49 20.30
N VAL A 206 -6.10 -19.63 19.92
CA VAL A 206 -6.39 -18.31 19.35
C VAL A 206 -6.00 -18.33 17.88
N TYR A 207 -6.90 -17.83 17.05
CA TYR A 207 -6.83 -17.85 15.60
C TYR A 207 -6.91 -16.44 15.04
N PHE A 208 -6.17 -16.18 13.97
CA PHE A 208 -6.23 -14.98 13.17
C PHE A 208 -6.81 -15.32 11.80
N VAL A 209 -8.05 -14.88 11.58
CA VAL A 209 -8.82 -15.11 10.36
C VAL A 209 -8.68 -13.90 9.47
N VAL A 210 -8.26 -14.07 8.22
CA VAL A 210 -8.03 -12.95 7.28
C VAL A 210 -8.54 -13.25 5.88
N SER A 211 -9.10 -12.24 5.20
CA SER A 211 -9.43 -12.27 3.77
C SER A 211 -8.63 -11.23 2.99
N PRO A 212 -7.76 -11.61 2.03
CA PRO A 212 -7.10 -10.67 1.13
C PRO A 212 -8.04 -10.09 0.05
N ILE A 213 -7.55 -9.07 -0.65
CA ILE A 213 -8.26 -8.08 -1.50
C ILE A 213 -9.00 -8.67 -2.73
N PHE A 214 -8.85 -9.95 -3.06
CA PHE A 214 -9.16 -10.42 -4.42
C PHE A 214 -10.64 -10.55 -4.76
N ALA A 215 -11.52 -10.77 -3.78
CA ALA A 215 -12.93 -11.05 -4.03
C ALA A 215 -13.77 -9.81 -4.33
N ASN A 216 -13.44 -8.71 -3.65
CA ASN A 216 -14.09 -7.43 -3.85
C ASN A 216 -13.05 -6.32 -3.67
N PRO A 217 -12.53 -5.74 -4.77
CA PRO A 217 -11.49 -4.73 -4.69
C PRO A 217 -11.94 -3.49 -3.93
N MET A 218 -13.24 -3.19 -3.86
CA MET A 218 -13.79 -2.04 -3.12
C MET A 218 -13.95 -2.28 -1.62
N MET A 219 -13.66 -3.49 -1.12
CA MET A 219 -13.86 -3.86 0.28
C MET A 219 -12.52 -4.17 0.96
N VAL A 220 -12.28 -3.49 2.08
CA VAL A 220 -11.05 -3.60 2.87
C VAL A 220 -10.93 -5.02 3.44
N TYR A 221 -9.69 -5.48 3.58
CA TYR A 221 -9.30 -6.62 4.40
C TYR A 221 -10.18 -6.78 5.65
N SER A 222 -10.71 -7.99 5.86
CA SER A 222 -11.26 -8.35 7.16
C SER A 222 -10.21 -9.18 7.88
N ALA A 223 -9.90 -8.77 9.11
CA ALA A 223 -9.01 -9.49 10.01
C ALA A 223 -9.68 -9.62 11.37
N GLN A 224 -9.78 -10.84 11.88
CA GLN A 224 -10.43 -11.13 13.15
C GLN A 224 -9.59 -12.09 14.00
N LEU A 225 -9.36 -11.68 15.24
CA LEU A 225 -8.77 -12.54 16.27
C LEU A 225 -9.91 -13.26 16.99
N VAL A 226 -9.86 -14.59 17.01
CA VAL A 226 -10.94 -15.46 17.46
C VAL A 226 -10.37 -16.53 18.38
N SER A 227 -11.02 -16.82 19.50
CA SER A 227 -10.62 -17.94 20.36
C SER A 227 -11.58 -19.11 20.25
N LEU A 228 -11.02 -20.31 20.40
CA LEU A 228 -11.73 -21.55 20.68
C LEU A 228 -11.24 -22.08 22.03
N PRO A 229 -12.11 -22.20 23.05
CA PRO A 229 -13.52 -21.77 23.04
C PRO A 229 -13.67 -20.24 22.95
N ASN A 230 -14.81 -19.79 22.45
CA ASN A 230 -15.18 -18.37 22.41
C ASN A 230 -15.85 -17.89 23.71
N GLU A 231 -16.07 -18.80 24.65
CA GLU A 231 -16.63 -18.51 25.97
C GLU A 231 -16.02 -19.43 27.04
N LEU A 232 -15.83 -18.88 28.25
CA LEU A 232 -15.27 -19.61 29.38
C LEU A 232 -16.22 -19.52 30.59
N PRO A 233 -16.50 -20.64 31.28
CA PRO A 233 -16.11 -22.00 30.92
C PRO A 233 -16.79 -22.46 29.62
N ALA A 234 -16.10 -23.31 28.87
CA ALA A 234 -16.66 -23.96 27.68
C ALA A 234 -17.98 -24.66 28.01
N LYS A 235 -19.05 -24.33 27.28
CA LYS A 235 -20.38 -24.95 27.47
C LYS A 235 -20.51 -26.29 26.76
N GLU A 236 -19.84 -26.43 25.62
CA GLU A 236 -19.87 -27.61 24.77
C GLU A 236 -18.49 -28.23 24.67
N LYS A 237 -18.44 -29.52 24.31
CA LYS A 237 -17.18 -30.23 24.09
C LYS A 237 -16.52 -29.85 22.76
N GLU A 238 -17.34 -29.56 21.74
CA GLU A 238 -16.90 -29.09 20.43
C GLU A 238 -17.22 -27.60 20.33
N HIS A 239 -16.27 -26.81 19.84
CA HIS A 239 -16.42 -25.37 19.69
C HIS A 239 -16.67 -25.04 18.24
N ASN A 240 -17.94 -25.06 17.86
CA ASN A 240 -18.39 -24.70 16.53
C ASN A 240 -18.96 -23.28 16.58
N ILE A 241 -18.26 -22.33 15.99
CA ILE A 241 -18.62 -20.91 16.10
C ILE A 241 -18.81 -20.28 14.72
N GLU A 242 -19.67 -19.27 14.68
CA GLU A 242 -19.88 -18.43 13.51
C GLU A 242 -19.37 -17.02 13.81
N ILE A 243 -18.56 -16.49 12.91
CA ILE A 243 -18.08 -15.12 12.96
C ILE A 243 -18.53 -14.38 11.70
N LYS A 244 -18.80 -13.08 11.84
CA LYS A 244 -19.16 -12.20 10.72
C LYS A 244 -17.97 -11.33 10.38
N ALA A 245 -17.36 -11.57 9.21
CA ALA A 245 -16.36 -10.67 8.64
C ALA A 245 -17.08 -9.42 8.13
N LYS A 246 -16.84 -8.29 8.79
CA LYS A 246 -17.35 -6.98 8.36
C LYS A 246 -16.25 -6.26 7.59
N PRO A 247 -16.29 -6.25 6.25
CA PRO A 247 -15.36 -5.44 5.49
C PRO A 247 -15.60 -3.97 5.80
N GLU A 248 -14.52 -3.21 5.97
CA GLU A 248 -14.64 -1.75 5.97
C GLU A 248 -14.73 -1.27 4.52
N ALA A 249 -15.57 -0.26 4.26
CA ALA A 249 -15.46 0.50 3.03
C ALA A 249 -14.10 1.22 3.01
N TRP A 250 -13.59 1.53 1.82
CA TRP A 250 -12.43 2.40 1.69
C TRP A 250 -12.71 3.76 2.37
N LYS A 251 -11.75 4.24 3.18
CA LYS A 251 -11.86 5.47 3.97
C LYS A 251 -10.60 6.34 3.88
N GLY A 252 -9.72 6.12 2.91
CA GLY A 252 -8.50 6.91 2.83
C GLY A 252 -8.80 8.37 2.54
N ASP A 253 -7.97 9.23 3.10
CA ASP A 253 -8.16 10.68 3.06
C ASP A 253 -7.57 11.28 1.77
N ASP A 254 -6.65 10.57 1.12
CA ASP A 254 -5.87 11.06 0.00
C ASP A 254 -6.57 10.83 -1.35
N PRO A 255 -6.89 11.90 -2.10
CA PRO A 255 -7.57 11.79 -3.38
C PRO A 255 -6.63 11.47 -4.54
N ILE A 256 -7.22 10.98 -5.63
CA ILE A 256 -6.60 10.96 -6.95
C ILE A 256 -7.32 11.95 -7.85
N HIS A 257 -6.57 12.91 -8.38
CA HIS A 257 -7.07 13.88 -9.33
C HIS A 257 -6.71 13.47 -10.75
N VAL A 258 -7.65 13.66 -11.68
CA VAL A 258 -7.37 13.53 -13.11
C VAL A 258 -7.77 14.80 -13.85
N LYS A 259 -6.90 15.20 -14.79
CA LYS A 259 -7.13 16.31 -15.71
C LYS A 259 -6.84 15.88 -17.13
N LYS A 260 -7.70 16.32 -18.05
CA LYS A 260 -7.50 16.12 -19.49
C LYS A 260 -7.02 17.40 -20.18
N VAL A 261 -5.96 17.25 -20.98
CA VAL A 261 -5.34 18.28 -21.81
C VAL A 261 -5.42 17.88 -23.29
N TRP A 262 -5.71 18.88 -24.14
CA TRP A 262 -5.76 18.74 -25.59
C TRP A 262 -4.61 19.53 -26.23
N LYS A 263 -3.78 18.86 -27.05
CA LYS A 263 -2.60 19.46 -27.70
C LYS A 263 -2.70 19.37 -29.22
N ASN A 264 -2.29 20.44 -29.91
CA ASN A 264 -2.41 20.59 -31.36
C ASN A 264 -3.85 20.36 -31.86
N ASP A 265 -4.82 20.73 -31.03
CA ASP A 265 -6.22 20.42 -31.23
C ASP A 265 -7.06 21.66 -31.60
N ASN A 266 -8.25 21.44 -32.15
CA ASN A 266 -9.30 22.43 -32.32
C ASN A 266 -10.57 21.99 -31.56
N ALA A 267 -11.02 22.82 -30.62
CA ALA A 267 -12.20 22.59 -29.78
C ALA A 267 -13.49 22.31 -30.56
N GLN A 268 -13.63 22.83 -31.78
CA GLN A 268 -14.81 22.57 -32.64
C GLN A 268 -14.82 21.15 -33.25
N THR A 269 -13.69 20.44 -33.17
CA THR A 269 -13.49 19.14 -33.83
C THR A 269 -13.14 18.01 -32.87
N ARG A 270 -12.90 18.33 -31.59
CA ARG A 270 -12.65 17.30 -30.58
C ARG A 270 -13.96 16.60 -30.20
N PRO A 271 -13.91 15.36 -29.71
CA PRO A 271 -15.08 14.71 -29.13
C PRO A 271 -15.66 15.53 -27.98
N ARG A 272 -16.97 15.41 -27.76
CA ARG A 272 -17.67 16.11 -26.67
C ARG A 272 -17.28 15.59 -25.29
N SER A 273 -16.93 14.32 -25.20
CA SER A 273 -16.49 13.67 -23.98
C SER A 273 -15.46 12.58 -24.27
N ILE A 274 -14.78 12.14 -23.20
CA ILE A 274 -13.96 10.93 -23.18
C ILE A 274 -14.31 10.12 -21.93
N THR A 275 -14.03 8.82 -21.97
CA THR A 275 -14.14 7.95 -20.80
C THR A 275 -12.75 7.73 -20.21
N VAL A 276 -12.62 7.96 -18.90
CA VAL A 276 -11.39 7.74 -18.13
C VAL A 276 -11.63 6.63 -17.13
N GLN A 277 -10.70 5.68 -17.06
CA GLN A 277 -10.78 4.51 -16.21
C GLN A 277 -9.71 4.57 -15.11
N LEU A 278 -10.13 4.35 -13.86
CA LEU A 278 -9.25 4.15 -12.72
C LEU A 278 -9.05 2.65 -12.47
N PHE A 279 -7.79 2.21 -12.45
CA PHE A 279 -7.41 0.84 -12.16
C PHE A 279 -6.63 0.75 -10.86
N LEU A 280 -6.95 -0.26 -10.04
CA LEU A 280 -6.11 -0.71 -8.94
C LEU A 280 -5.07 -1.69 -9.50
N ASN A 281 -3.81 -1.40 -9.25
CA ASN A 281 -2.69 -2.23 -9.65
C ASN A 281 -2.54 -3.36 -8.62
N LEU A 282 -2.92 -4.56 -9.03
CA LEU A 282 -2.74 -5.78 -8.26
C LEU A 282 -1.57 -6.58 -8.81
N ARG A 283 -0.83 -7.23 -7.93
CA ARG A 283 0.23 -8.17 -8.28
C ARG A 283 -0.24 -9.56 -7.85
N ASP A 284 -0.25 -10.49 -8.80
CA ASP A 284 -0.41 -11.92 -8.54
C ASP A 284 0.83 -12.66 -9.06
N ASP A 285 1.04 -13.88 -8.56
CA ASP A 285 2.24 -14.74 -8.61
C ASP A 285 2.99 -14.79 -9.95
N ASN A 286 2.34 -14.46 -11.07
CA ASN A 286 2.92 -14.40 -12.41
C ASN A 286 2.27 -13.35 -13.34
N ARG A 287 1.45 -12.42 -12.81
CA ARG A 287 0.71 -11.44 -13.62
C ARG A 287 0.55 -10.10 -12.90
N ASN A 288 0.86 -9.01 -13.60
CA ASN A 288 0.31 -7.71 -13.24
C ASN A 288 -1.17 -7.71 -13.64
N MET A 289 -2.06 -7.55 -12.67
CA MET A 289 -3.50 -7.47 -12.90
C MET A 289 -3.96 -6.04 -12.65
N LEU A 290 -4.75 -5.52 -13.57
CA LEU A 290 -5.44 -4.24 -13.42
C LEU A 290 -6.89 -4.55 -13.10
N GLN A 291 -7.32 -4.17 -11.91
CA GLN A 291 -8.73 -4.26 -11.55
C GLN A 291 -9.38 -2.92 -11.80
N LEU A 292 -10.38 -2.89 -12.69
CA LEU A 292 -11.16 -1.68 -12.94
C LEU A 292 -11.92 -1.33 -11.66
N ILE A 293 -11.73 -0.09 -11.19
CA ILE A 293 -12.37 0.44 -9.99
C ILE A 293 -13.53 1.34 -10.36
N ASP A 294 -13.31 2.24 -11.31
CA ASP A 294 -14.33 3.22 -11.71
C ASP A 294 -14.12 3.71 -13.15
N GLU A 295 -15.19 4.18 -13.76
CA GLU A 295 -15.21 4.82 -15.07
C GLU A 295 -15.94 6.17 -14.99
N VAL A 296 -15.26 7.24 -15.42
CA VAL A 296 -15.80 8.59 -15.37
C VAL A 296 -15.77 9.24 -16.74
N GLU A 297 -16.79 10.04 -17.02
CA GLU A 297 -16.82 10.86 -18.23
C GLU A 297 -16.17 12.23 -17.96
N LEU A 298 -15.19 12.63 -18.78
CA LEU A 298 -14.66 14.00 -18.79
C LEU A 298 -15.18 14.74 -20.02
N ASN A 299 -15.68 15.95 -19.82
CA ASN A 299 -16.27 16.80 -20.85
C ASN A 299 -16.10 18.29 -20.49
N GLU A 300 -16.69 19.19 -21.27
CA GLU A 300 -16.59 20.64 -21.01
C GLU A 300 -17.34 21.08 -19.74
N ASP A 301 -18.40 20.39 -19.35
CA ASP A 301 -19.23 20.76 -18.19
C ASP A 301 -18.53 20.51 -16.85
N ASN A 302 -17.55 19.60 -16.81
CA ASN A 302 -16.70 19.34 -15.65
C ASN A 302 -15.27 19.86 -15.81
N ASP A 303 -15.06 20.84 -16.69
CA ASP A 303 -13.75 21.43 -16.97
C ASP A 303 -12.67 20.39 -17.34
N TRP A 304 -13.08 19.23 -17.87
CA TRP A 304 -12.21 18.11 -18.20
C TRP A 304 -11.41 17.58 -16.99
N GLU A 305 -12.00 17.65 -15.79
CA GLU A 305 -11.39 17.27 -14.52
C GLU A 305 -12.32 16.36 -13.70
N TYR A 306 -11.73 15.46 -12.91
CA TYR A 306 -12.45 14.63 -11.94
C TYR A 306 -11.54 14.30 -10.75
N THR A 307 -12.16 13.99 -9.60
CA THR A 307 -11.45 13.60 -8.38
C THR A 307 -12.09 12.34 -7.79
N TRP A 308 -11.32 11.25 -7.71
CA TRP A 308 -11.68 10.10 -6.90
C TRP A 308 -11.26 10.35 -5.45
N SER A 309 -12.16 10.07 -4.51
CA SER A 309 -11.96 10.26 -3.07
C SER A 309 -12.31 8.99 -2.32
N LYS A 310 -11.93 8.92 -1.03
CA LYS A 310 -12.15 7.72 -0.19
C LYS A 310 -11.54 6.46 -0.78
N LEU A 311 -10.44 6.60 -1.51
CA LEU A 311 -9.64 5.47 -1.97
C LEU A 311 -8.88 4.88 -0.77
N PRO A 312 -8.43 3.63 -0.79
CA PRO A 312 -7.68 3.03 0.32
C PRO A 312 -6.24 3.56 0.30
N ASP A 313 -5.71 3.86 1.50
CA ASP A 313 -4.33 4.32 1.61
C ASP A 313 -3.34 3.22 1.21
N TYR A 314 -2.19 3.66 0.69
CA TYR A 314 -1.05 2.81 0.33
C TYR A 314 -1.33 1.76 -0.75
N GLN A 315 -2.37 1.95 -1.56
CA GLN A 315 -2.58 1.18 -2.78
C GLN A 315 -2.04 1.91 -4.01
N ASP A 316 -1.65 1.13 -5.01
CA ASP A 316 -1.14 1.67 -6.26
C ASP A 316 -2.24 1.72 -7.32
N PHE A 317 -2.44 2.90 -7.90
CA PHE A 317 -3.50 3.17 -8.86
C PHE A 317 -2.92 3.67 -10.17
N THR A 318 -3.62 3.38 -11.26
CA THR A 318 -3.28 3.88 -12.60
C THR A 318 -4.53 4.39 -13.31
N VAL A 319 -4.38 5.49 -14.04
CA VAL A 319 -5.45 6.11 -14.81
C VAL A 319 -5.19 5.92 -16.29
N THR A 320 -6.23 5.55 -17.05
CA THR A 320 -6.16 5.38 -18.51
C THR A 320 -7.35 6.02 -19.21
N GLU A 321 -7.21 6.32 -20.49
CA GLU A 321 -8.32 6.77 -21.33
C GLU A 321 -8.84 5.60 -22.16
N ALA A 322 -10.13 5.28 -22.00
CA ALA A 322 -10.77 4.29 -22.84
C ALA A 322 -11.10 4.89 -24.21
N ASN A 323 -10.96 4.06 -25.25
CA ASN A 323 -11.34 4.41 -26.63
C ASN A 323 -10.74 5.75 -27.11
N VAL A 324 -9.41 5.89 -27.02
CA VAL A 324 -8.68 7.09 -27.46
C VAL A 324 -9.17 7.50 -28.87
N PRO A 325 -9.68 8.74 -29.04
CA PRO A 325 -10.32 9.17 -30.27
C PRO A 325 -9.40 9.09 -31.49
N ASP A 326 -9.98 8.75 -32.64
CA ASP A 326 -9.25 8.63 -33.91
C ASP A 326 -8.44 9.89 -34.24
N GLY A 327 -7.19 9.68 -34.65
CA GLY A 327 -6.26 10.76 -35.01
C GLY A 327 -5.54 11.41 -33.83
N TYR A 328 -5.80 10.97 -32.58
CA TYR A 328 -5.04 11.40 -31.41
C TYR A 328 -4.07 10.32 -30.92
N LYS A 329 -3.03 10.77 -30.23
CA LYS A 329 -2.19 9.94 -29.36
C LYS A 329 -2.36 10.41 -27.93
N VAL A 330 -2.56 9.47 -27.01
CA VAL A 330 -2.64 9.75 -25.57
C VAL A 330 -1.27 9.61 -24.91
N SER A 331 -0.98 10.48 -23.94
CA SER A 331 0.10 10.30 -22.97
C SER A 331 -0.41 10.62 -21.57
N VAL A 332 0.00 9.83 -20.59
CA VAL A 332 -0.36 10.01 -19.19
C VAL A 332 0.88 10.41 -18.41
N VAL A 333 0.77 11.49 -17.63
CA VAL A 333 1.79 11.92 -16.68
C VAL A 333 1.21 11.81 -15.28
N GLU A 334 1.92 11.12 -14.40
CA GLU A 334 1.61 11.03 -12.98
C GLU A 334 2.56 11.96 -12.20
N GLU A 335 1.98 12.78 -11.33
CA GLU A 335 2.69 13.64 -10.38
C GLU A 335 2.18 13.36 -8.97
N GLY A 336 3.08 13.21 -8.01
CA GLY A 336 2.73 13.00 -6.60
C GLY A 336 2.91 14.27 -5.78
N ASP A 337 1.97 14.57 -4.90
CA ASP A 337 2.12 15.58 -3.84
C ASP A 337 2.14 14.87 -2.48
N GLY A 338 3.35 14.47 -2.08
CA GLY A 338 3.54 13.64 -0.88
C GLY A 338 3.36 12.14 -1.14
N PRO A 339 3.23 11.33 -0.09
CA PRO A 339 3.22 9.86 -0.22
C PRO A 339 1.93 9.29 -0.80
N ASN A 340 0.82 10.04 -0.81
CA ASN A 340 -0.50 9.45 -0.99
C ASN A 340 -1.43 10.21 -1.96
N THR A 341 -1.37 11.55 -2.06
CA THR A 341 -2.16 12.31 -3.05
C THR A 341 -1.49 12.25 -4.44
N LYS A 342 -2.26 11.88 -5.47
CA LYS A 342 -1.76 11.75 -6.86
C LYS A 342 -2.54 12.61 -7.86
N TYR A 343 -1.84 13.09 -8.88
CA TYR A 343 -2.37 13.86 -9.99
C TYR A 343 -2.02 13.20 -11.32
N PHE A 344 -3.04 12.90 -12.13
CA PHE A 344 -2.88 12.36 -13.47
C PHE A 344 -3.26 13.40 -14.52
N THR A 345 -2.34 13.68 -15.45
CA THR A 345 -2.61 14.51 -16.63
C THR A 345 -2.65 13.63 -17.88
N LEU A 346 -3.83 13.49 -18.47
CA LEU A 346 -4.05 12.80 -19.74
C LEU A 346 -3.94 13.82 -20.87
N THR A 347 -3.02 13.63 -21.81
CA THR A 347 -2.86 14.53 -22.96
C THR A 347 -3.16 13.84 -24.27
N ASN A 348 -4.21 14.28 -24.98
CA ASN A 348 -4.45 13.88 -26.37
C ASN A 348 -3.81 14.87 -27.34
N SER A 349 -2.93 14.35 -28.20
CA SER A 349 -2.20 15.14 -29.19
C SER A 349 -2.53 14.71 -30.61
N LYS A 350 -2.90 15.67 -31.48
CA LYS A 350 -2.92 15.46 -32.95
C LYS A 350 -1.51 15.57 -33.55
N PRO A 351 -1.20 14.84 -34.64
CA PRO A 351 0.02 15.05 -35.41
C PRO A 351 0.10 16.51 -35.87
N GLY A 352 1.20 17.19 -35.58
CA GLY A 352 1.41 18.54 -36.10
C GLY A 352 1.46 18.53 -37.63
N THR A 353 0.87 19.52 -38.29
CA THR A 353 1.14 19.77 -39.71
C THR A 353 2.65 19.99 -39.90
N PRO A 354 3.31 19.34 -40.87
CA PRO A 354 4.67 19.67 -41.25
C PRO A 354 4.76 21.18 -41.53
N PRO A 355 5.83 21.88 -41.12
CA PRO A 355 5.99 23.27 -41.48
C PRO A 355 5.92 23.37 -43.01
N LYS A 356 4.97 24.18 -43.50
CA LYS A 356 4.83 24.48 -44.93
C LYS A 356 6.20 24.96 -45.43
N PRO A 357 6.78 24.40 -46.51
CA PRO A 357 8.07 24.86 -47.01
C PRO A 357 7.96 26.35 -47.35
N THR A 358 8.76 27.15 -46.66
CA THR A 358 8.89 28.58 -46.94
C THR A 358 9.31 28.75 -48.41
N PRO A 359 8.60 29.56 -49.22
CA PRO A 359 9.01 29.79 -50.59
C PRO A 359 10.41 30.41 -50.62
N THR A 360 11.34 29.74 -51.28
CA THR A 360 12.71 30.19 -51.51
C THR A 360 12.71 31.53 -52.26
N PRO A 361 13.30 32.62 -51.72
CA PRO A 361 13.50 33.82 -52.51
C PRO A 361 14.61 33.59 -53.55
N THR A 362 14.30 33.87 -54.81
CA THR A 362 15.21 33.87 -55.97
C THR A 362 16.43 34.76 -55.73
N PRO A 363 17.66 34.34 -56.07
CA PRO A 363 18.88 35.11 -55.81
C PRO A 363 19.09 36.19 -56.87
N THR A 364 19.73 37.33 -56.52
CA THR A 364 20.69 38.17 -57.29
C THR A 364 20.72 39.61 -56.69
N PRO A 365 21.86 40.33 -56.62
CA PRO A 365 23.21 40.02 -56.14
C PRO A 365 23.68 40.99 -55.01
N ALA A 366 24.65 40.58 -54.18
CA ALA A 366 25.39 41.46 -53.23
C ALA A 366 26.59 42.14 -53.95
N PRO A 367 27.39 43.08 -53.37
CA PRO A 367 27.42 43.61 -51.99
C PRO A 367 27.72 45.14 -51.87
N SER A 368 27.60 45.73 -50.67
CA SER A 368 28.65 46.61 -50.11
C SER A 368 28.44 46.87 -48.60
N HIS A 369 29.55 46.94 -47.89
CA HIS A 369 29.69 46.85 -46.44
C HIS A 369 29.54 48.19 -45.71
N SER A 370 28.91 48.17 -44.53
CA SER A 370 29.43 48.88 -43.35
C SER A 370 28.77 48.40 -42.06
N SER A 371 29.46 47.49 -41.36
CA SER A 371 29.74 47.49 -39.91
C SER A 371 28.70 48.12 -38.96
N GLU A 372 27.88 47.27 -38.35
CA GLU A 372 27.71 47.28 -36.88
C GLU A 372 27.79 45.82 -36.37
N ARG A 373 28.80 45.55 -35.54
CA ARG A 373 28.82 44.48 -34.54
C ARG A 373 28.87 45.20 -33.17
N PRO A 374 28.47 44.61 -32.02
CA PRO A 374 28.25 43.19 -31.75
C PRO A 374 26.98 42.91 -30.88
N ALA A 375 26.52 41.67 -30.74
CA ALA A 375 26.83 40.82 -29.58
C ALA A 375 26.54 39.36 -29.97
N GLN A 376 27.55 38.51 -30.13
CA GLN A 376 28.04 37.62 -29.08
C GLN A 376 26.90 36.78 -28.47
N THR A 377 26.75 35.56 -28.98
CA THR A 377 26.09 34.44 -28.29
C THR A 377 26.82 34.22 -26.96
N GLY A 378 26.35 34.90 -25.93
CA GLY A 378 26.79 34.80 -24.54
C GLY A 378 25.62 34.33 -23.71
N ALA A 379 25.78 33.16 -23.12
CA ALA A 379 24.76 32.41 -22.39
C ALA A 379 24.06 33.19 -21.27
N ASN A 380 22.76 32.94 -21.05
CA ASN A 380 22.13 33.12 -19.74
C ASN A 380 22.50 31.96 -18.79
N VAL A 381 23.80 31.67 -18.68
CA VAL A 381 24.40 30.85 -17.62
C VAL A 381 24.49 31.66 -16.31
N ALA A 382 24.31 32.98 -16.34
CA ALA A 382 24.31 33.82 -15.15
C ALA A 382 23.15 33.51 -14.18
N ILE A 383 21.96 33.16 -14.69
CA ILE A 383 20.81 32.83 -13.83
C ILE A 383 20.99 31.45 -13.17
N ILE A 384 21.49 30.48 -13.92
CA ILE A 384 21.78 29.13 -13.41
C ILE A 384 22.95 29.17 -12.40
N ALA A 385 23.99 29.97 -12.67
CA ALA A 385 25.10 30.15 -11.75
C ALA A 385 24.68 30.90 -10.46
N LEU A 386 23.79 31.90 -10.54
CA LEU A 386 23.28 32.61 -9.36
C LEU A 386 22.44 31.70 -8.45
N VAL A 387 21.60 30.83 -9.02
CA VAL A 387 20.80 29.87 -8.25
C VAL A 387 21.69 28.79 -7.61
N ALA A 388 22.69 28.30 -8.34
CA ALA A 388 23.65 27.31 -7.80
C ALA A 388 24.53 27.90 -6.68
N VAL A 389 25.00 29.15 -6.82
CA VAL A 389 25.78 29.82 -5.78
C VAL A 389 24.91 30.11 -4.55
N ALA A 390 23.65 30.52 -4.72
CA ALA A 390 22.72 30.73 -3.62
C ALA A 390 22.43 29.42 -2.85
N ALA A 391 22.25 28.29 -3.55
CA ALA A 391 22.06 26.98 -2.95
C ALA A 391 23.32 26.49 -2.19
N CYS A 392 24.51 26.72 -2.74
CA CYS A 392 25.77 26.41 -2.06
C CYS A 392 26.00 27.28 -0.82
N VAL A 393 25.67 28.57 -0.86
CA VAL A 393 25.77 29.47 0.30
C VAL A 393 24.79 29.05 1.39
N LEU A 394 23.54 28.69 1.06
CA LEU A 394 22.57 28.17 2.02
C LEU A 394 23.03 26.84 2.65
N ALA A 395 23.58 25.93 1.86
CA ALA A 395 24.13 24.67 2.37
C ALA A 395 25.30 24.91 3.34
N VAL A 396 26.20 25.84 3.03
CA VAL A 396 27.33 26.20 3.91
C VAL A 396 26.84 26.89 5.18
N LEU A 397 25.84 27.77 5.10
CA LEU A 397 25.24 28.41 6.28
C LEU A 397 24.57 27.39 7.21
N LEU A 398 23.81 26.42 6.68
CA LEU A 398 23.21 25.34 7.46
C LEU A 398 24.27 24.42 8.11
N ILE A 399 25.40 24.18 7.43
CA ILE A 399 26.52 23.42 7.99
C ILE A 399 27.23 24.21 9.11
N ILE A 400 27.39 25.53 8.96
CA ILE A 400 27.99 26.38 10.01
C ILE A 400 27.05 26.47 11.22
N GLU A 401 25.75 26.60 11.01
CA GLU A 401 24.74 26.71 12.07
C GLU A 401 24.59 25.39 12.83
N SER A 402 24.55 24.25 12.13
CA SER A 402 24.56 22.93 12.77
C SER A 402 25.84 22.67 13.58
N ARG A 403 27.00 23.17 13.12
CA ARG A 403 28.26 23.10 13.88
C ARG A 403 28.30 24.06 15.08
N ARG A 404 27.66 25.23 15.01
CA ARG A 404 27.50 26.14 16.16
C ARG A 404 26.58 25.55 17.21
N VAL A 405 25.45 24.97 16.81
CA VAL A 405 24.52 24.28 17.72
C VAL A 405 25.14 23.04 18.37
N ALA A 406 26.03 22.33 17.65
CA ALA A 406 26.78 21.22 18.22
C ALA A 406 27.86 21.67 19.23
N LYS A 407 28.48 22.85 19.03
CA LYS A 407 29.47 23.41 19.96
C LYS A 407 28.86 24.15 21.15
N SER A 408 27.61 24.62 21.08
CA SER A 408 26.91 25.25 22.20
C SER A 408 26.20 24.25 23.13
N LYS A 409 26.33 22.94 22.84
CA LYS A 409 25.76 21.83 23.63
C LYS A 409 26.84 20.85 24.14
N GLN A 410 28.11 21.22 24.01
CA GLN A 410 29.21 20.75 24.85
C GLN A 410 29.56 21.87 25.83
#